data_AF-A0A1G1SZQ4-F1
#
_entry.id   AF-A0A1G1SZQ4-F1
#
_cell.length_a   1.000
_cell.length_b   1.000
_cell.length_c   1.000
_cell.angle_alpha   90.00
_cell.angle_beta   90.00
_cell.angle_gamma   90.00
#
_symmetry.space_group_name_H-M   'P 1'
#
loop_
_entity.id
_entity.type
_entity.pdbx_description
1 polymer ?
#
loop_
_entity_poly.entity_id
_entity_poly.type
_entity_poly.pdbx_seq_one_letter_code
_entity_poly.pdbx_strand_id
1 'polypeptide(L)'
;MENATQIPSSTLTAAAPLLFSLHSSHIQVGPQPAWKALPPRLFVQVQPEQPPRIVALCGTTGKRFVTHAYEHGPFKLENGQQVASVGALADYFAGQHRAMFPAEGGAMLLGVDGSTQEIRPRKGKRFKLDQMYEALNCDFIDVHRPQHGPYQEWILVFDDEGKFKERPINPLATALWYESYPLDQFSPVDVVAGPVLLMKSKMMK
;
A
#
# COMPACT_ATOMS: atom_id res chain seq x y z
N MET A 1 -9.29 40.81 -35.11
CA MET A 1 -10.12 39.88 -34.31
C MET A 1 -9.21 38.74 -33.89
N GLU A 2 -8.63 38.88 -32.71
CA GLU A 2 -7.72 37.89 -32.11
C GLU A 2 -8.55 36.70 -31.61
N ASN A 3 -8.19 35.49 -32.07
CA ASN A 3 -8.73 34.25 -31.53
C ASN A 3 -8.00 33.96 -30.22
N ALA A 4 -8.68 34.24 -29.10
CA ALA A 4 -8.20 33.89 -27.78
C ALA A 4 -8.18 32.36 -27.64
N THR A 5 -6.97 31.80 -27.57
CA THR A 5 -6.73 30.41 -27.16
C THR A 5 -7.22 30.25 -25.73
N GLN A 6 -8.38 29.62 -25.56
CA GLN A 6 -8.90 29.18 -24.28
C GLN A 6 -7.93 28.13 -23.71
N ILE A 7 -7.16 28.51 -22.69
CA ILE A 7 -6.40 27.57 -21.88
C ILE A 7 -7.42 26.77 -21.07
N PRO A 8 -7.46 25.43 -21.17
CA PRO A 8 -8.39 24.63 -20.39
C PRO A 8 -8.09 24.83 -18.90
N SER A 9 -9.10 25.29 -18.18
CA SER A 9 -9.09 25.42 -16.73
C SER A 9 -8.70 24.07 -16.12
N SER A 10 -7.57 24.04 -15.40
CA SER A 10 -7.14 22.88 -14.63
C SER A 10 -8.23 22.54 -13.62
N THR A 11 -9.00 21.50 -13.91
CA THR A 11 -9.82 20.84 -12.90
C THR A 11 -8.85 20.33 -11.84
N LEU A 12 -8.94 20.89 -10.64
CA LEU A 12 -8.34 20.33 -9.43
C LEU A 12 -8.85 18.88 -9.34
N THR A 13 -8.03 17.95 -9.82
CA THR A 13 -8.37 16.53 -9.85
C THR A 13 -8.40 16.12 -8.39
N ALA A 14 -9.59 15.78 -7.87
CA ALA A 14 -9.72 15.27 -6.51
C ALA A 14 -8.74 14.10 -6.35
N ALA A 15 -7.94 14.12 -5.27
CA ALA A 15 -6.96 13.09 -5.02
C ALA A 15 -7.64 11.70 -5.05
N ALA A 16 -7.03 10.75 -5.76
CA ALA A 16 -7.56 9.39 -5.86
C ALA A 16 -7.68 8.78 -4.45
N PRO A 17 -8.72 7.97 -4.19
CA PRO A 17 -8.89 7.34 -2.89
C PRO A 17 -7.77 6.32 -2.65
N LEU A 18 -7.20 6.32 -1.44
CA LEU A 18 -6.27 5.31 -0.98
C LEU A 18 -7.02 4.03 -0.63
N LEU A 19 -6.42 2.89 -0.93
CA LEU A 19 -7.00 1.57 -0.70
C LEU A 19 -5.98 0.68 0.01
N PHE A 20 -6.18 0.47 1.30
CA PHE A 20 -5.29 -0.37 2.11
C PHE A 20 -5.89 -1.75 2.29
N SER A 21 -5.14 -2.80 1.92
CA SER A 21 -5.61 -4.18 2.06
C SER A 21 -5.84 -4.56 3.52
N LEU A 22 -6.96 -5.23 3.79
CA LEU A 22 -7.28 -5.78 5.11
C LEU A 22 -6.97 -7.28 5.20
N HIS A 23 -6.22 -7.85 4.25
CA HIS A 23 -5.98 -9.29 4.14
C HIS A 23 -5.32 -9.90 5.38
N SER A 24 -4.38 -9.20 6.01
CA SER A 24 -3.70 -9.64 7.25
C SER A 24 -4.45 -9.24 8.53
N SER A 25 -5.55 -8.50 8.39
CA SER A 25 -6.33 -8.03 9.54
C SER A 25 -7.41 -9.02 9.93
N HIS A 26 -7.76 -9.00 11.21
CA HIS A 26 -8.81 -9.82 11.79
C HIS A 26 -9.91 -8.93 12.37
N ILE A 27 -11.13 -9.46 12.43
CA ILE A 27 -12.27 -8.82 13.09
C ILE A 27 -12.75 -9.71 14.24
N GLN A 28 -13.17 -9.09 15.35
CA GLN A 28 -13.78 -9.84 16.43
C GLN A 28 -15.22 -10.22 16.06
N VAL A 29 -15.60 -11.47 16.32
CA VAL A 29 -16.96 -11.97 16.06
C VAL A 29 -17.62 -12.35 17.38
N GLY A 30 -18.67 -11.62 17.73
CA GLY A 30 -19.46 -11.87 18.94
C GLY A 30 -18.81 -11.36 20.24
N PRO A 31 -19.42 -11.66 21.40
CA PRO A 31 -19.03 -11.11 22.70
C PRO A 31 -17.77 -11.74 23.29
N GLN A 32 -17.31 -12.88 22.77
CA GLN A 32 -16.07 -13.52 23.18
C GLN A 32 -14.93 -13.09 22.23
N PRO A 33 -13.65 -13.09 22.67
CA PRO A 33 -12.51 -12.67 21.85
C PRO A 33 -12.14 -13.70 20.78
N ALA A 34 -13.10 -14.08 19.93
CA ALA A 34 -12.90 -14.91 18.77
C ALA A 34 -12.54 -14.00 17.57
N TRP A 35 -11.28 -14.01 17.18
CA TRP A 35 -10.78 -13.27 16.03
C TRP A 35 -10.92 -14.09 14.75
N LYS A 36 -11.59 -13.53 13.75
CA LYS A 36 -11.73 -14.12 12.42
C LYS A 36 -10.93 -13.32 11.41
N ALA A 37 -10.18 -14.00 10.56
CA ALA A 37 -9.48 -13.36 9.44
C ALA A 37 -10.49 -12.65 8.52
N LEU A 38 -10.16 -11.44 8.09
CA LEU A 38 -10.96 -10.73 7.10
C LEU A 38 -10.76 -11.35 5.71
N PRO A 39 -11.79 -11.34 4.85
CA PRO A 39 -11.67 -11.85 3.50
C PRO A 39 -10.55 -11.17 2.69
N PRO A 40 -9.88 -11.91 1.79
CA PRO A 40 -8.64 -11.48 1.14
C PRO A 40 -8.78 -10.31 0.15
N ARG A 41 -10.01 -9.87 -0.11
CA ARG A 41 -10.35 -8.82 -1.08
C ARG A 41 -11.06 -7.63 -0.43
N LEU A 42 -10.93 -7.49 0.89
CA LEU A 42 -11.40 -6.31 1.61
C LEU A 42 -10.30 -5.26 1.72
N PHE A 43 -10.71 -4.01 1.57
CA PHE A 43 -9.85 -2.85 1.69
C PHE A 43 -10.56 -1.80 2.54
N VAL A 44 -9.80 -1.06 3.34
CA VAL A 44 -10.29 0.21 3.87
C VAL A 44 -9.99 1.30 2.86
N GLN A 45 -11.02 2.01 2.44
CA GLN A 45 -10.91 3.15 1.53
C GLN A 45 -10.81 4.44 2.34
N VAL A 46 -9.77 5.22 2.05
CA VAL A 46 -9.53 6.53 2.66
C VAL A 46 -9.54 7.59 1.57
N GLN A 47 -10.37 8.62 1.73
CA GLN A 47 -10.48 9.72 0.77
C GLN A 47 -10.70 11.03 1.53
N PRO A 48 -10.14 12.17 1.06
CA PRO A 48 -10.47 13.47 1.64
C PRO A 48 -11.98 13.69 1.69
N GLU A 49 -12.45 14.27 2.80
CA GLU A 49 -13.83 14.74 2.98
C GLU A 49 -14.92 13.65 2.92
N GLN A 50 -14.55 12.37 2.90
CA GLN A 50 -15.49 11.24 3.01
C GLN A 50 -15.16 10.38 4.23
N PRO A 51 -16.18 9.87 4.94
CA PRO A 51 -15.95 8.90 6.00
C PRO A 51 -15.28 7.65 5.42
N PRO A 52 -14.27 7.08 6.11
CA PRO A 52 -13.62 5.87 5.65
C PRO A 52 -14.62 4.71 5.68
N ARG A 53 -14.49 3.81 4.71
CA ARG A 53 -15.42 2.70 4.50
C ARG A 53 -14.70 1.43 4.07
N ILE A 54 -15.29 0.28 4.35
CA ILE A 54 -14.77 -0.99 3.84
C ILE A 54 -15.35 -1.24 2.45
N VAL A 55 -14.47 -1.58 1.51
CA VAL A 55 -14.84 -1.96 0.15
C VAL A 55 -14.35 -3.36 -0.14
N ALA A 56 -15.16 -4.11 -0.88
CA ALA A 56 -14.79 -5.39 -1.46
C ALA A 56 -14.39 -5.21 -2.92
N LEU A 57 -13.32 -5.88 -3.35
CA LEU A 57 -12.87 -5.89 -4.73
C LEU A 57 -13.31 -7.18 -5.44
N CYS A 58 -13.99 -7.04 -6.57
CA CYS A 58 -14.29 -8.17 -7.45
C CYS A 58 -13.04 -8.52 -8.26
N GLY A 59 -12.42 -9.67 -7.95
CA GLY A 59 -11.12 -10.07 -8.46
C GLY A 59 -11.00 -10.16 -9.98
N THR A 60 -12.09 -10.41 -10.71
CA THR A 60 -12.08 -10.54 -12.18
C THR A 60 -12.28 -9.22 -12.92
N THR A 61 -12.87 -8.21 -12.28
CA THR A 61 -13.27 -6.97 -12.95
C THR A 61 -12.60 -5.72 -12.39
N GLY A 62 -11.94 -5.82 -11.22
CA GLY A 62 -11.41 -4.67 -10.48
C GLY A 62 -12.48 -3.72 -9.92
N LYS A 63 -13.76 -4.04 -10.14
CA LYS A 63 -14.87 -3.26 -9.60
C LYS A 63 -14.89 -3.34 -8.07
N ARG A 64 -15.16 -2.18 -7.46
CA ARG A 64 -15.24 -1.98 -6.02
C ARG A 64 -16.69 -1.85 -5.59
N PHE A 65 -17.02 -2.44 -4.45
CA PHE A 65 -18.36 -2.36 -3.86
C PHE A 65 -18.22 -2.04 -2.38
N VAL A 66 -18.98 -1.05 -1.90
CA VAL A 66 -19.05 -0.75 -0.47
C VAL A 66 -19.76 -1.90 0.23
N THR A 67 -19.26 -2.31 1.39
CA THR A 67 -19.88 -3.36 2.20
C THR A 67 -19.94 -2.96 3.67
N HIS A 68 -21.11 -3.17 4.28
CA HIS A 68 -21.35 -2.90 5.70
C HIS A 68 -21.12 -4.13 6.60
N ALA A 69 -20.85 -5.29 6.01
CA ALA A 69 -20.75 -6.55 6.74
C ALA A 69 -19.57 -6.62 7.72
N TYR A 70 -18.59 -5.71 7.58
CA TYR A 70 -17.34 -5.73 8.34
C TYR A 70 -17.06 -4.43 9.10
N GLU A 71 -18.03 -3.53 9.21
CA GLU A 71 -17.80 -2.17 9.77
C GLU A 71 -17.81 -2.14 11.31
N HIS A 72 -18.30 -3.19 11.96
CA HIS A 72 -18.61 -3.16 13.39
C HIS A 72 -17.41 -3.33 14.32
N GLY A 73 -16.24 -3.74 13.81
CA GLY A 73 -15.04 -3.94 14.62
C GLY A 73 -15.27 -4.77 15.90
N PRO A 74 -14.34 -4.67 16.88
CA PRO A 74 -12.98 -4.17 16.73
C PRO A 74 -12.16 -5.02 15.75
N PHE A 75 -11.02 -4.47 15.34
CA PHE A 75 -10.08 -5.13 14.43
C PHE A 75 -8.75 -5.40 15.12
N LYS A 76 -8.09 -6.49 14.75
CA LYS A 76 -6.73 -6.82 15.16
C LYS A 76 -5.83 -6.85 13.93
N LEU A 77 -4.77 -6.05 13.98
CA LEU A 77 -3.77 -5.91 12.93
C LEU A 77 -2.72 -7.01 13.06
N GLU A 78 -1.92 -7.19 12.01
CA GLU A 78 -0.86 -8.20 11.95
C GLU A 78 0.19 -8.03 13.06
N ASN A 79 0.51 -6.79 13.43
CA ASN A 79 1.42 -6.48 14.55
C ASN A 79 0.77 -6.73 15.94
N GLY A 80 -0.45 -7.26 16.00
CA GLY A 80 -1.19 -7.52 17.23
C GLY A 80 -1.95 -6.32 17.82
N GLN A 81 -1.77 -5.11 17.26
CA GLN A 81 -2.50 -3.93 17.70
C GLN A 81 -4.00 -4.09 17.43
N GLN A 82 -4.82 -3.65 18.39
CA GLN A 82 -6.27 -3.62 18.24
C GLN A 82 -6.76 -2.21 18.01
N VAL A 83 -7.70 -2.05 17.08
CA VAL A 83 -8.34 -0.77 16.75
C VAL A 83 -9.85 -0.91 16.77
N ALA A 84 -10.53 0.10 17.32
CA ALA A 84 -11.95 -0.03 17.69
C ALA A 84 -12.92 0.11 16.50
N SER A 85 -12.51 0.77 15.41
CA SER A 85 -13.43 1.17 14.35
C SER A 85 -12.75 1.25 12.98
N VAL A 86 -13.57 1.36 11.92
CA VAL A 86 -13.10 1.63 10.55
C VAL A 86 -12.35 2.97 10.48
N GLY A 87 -12.77 3.96 11.26
CA GLY A 87 -12.04 5.23 11.39
C GLY A 87 -10.63 5.03 11.94
N ALA A 88 -10.50 4.26 13.03
CA ALA A 88 -9.19 3.98 13.60
C ALA A 88 -8.29 3.12 12.68
N LEU A 89 -8.88 2.21 11.89
CA LEU A 89 -8.15 1.52 10.81
C LEU A 89 -7.62 2.51 9.77
N ALA A 90 -8.48 3.42 9.29
CA ALA A 90 -8.10 4.41 8.30
C ALA A 90 -6.99 5.33 8.81
N ASP A 91 -7.08 5.80 10.06
CA ASP A 91 -6.07 6.64 10.68
C ASP A 91 -4.72 5.93 10.81
N TYR A 92 -4.73 4.65 11.18
CA TYR A 92 -3.54 3.81 11.26
C TYR A 92 -2.82 3.74 9.90
N PHE A 93 -3.53 3.33 8.84
CA PHE A 93 -2.93 3.19 7.51
C PHE A 93 -2.55 4.54 6.88
N ALA A 94 -3.36 5.59 7.07
CA ALA A 94 -3.02 6.93 6.61
C ALA A 94 -1.77 7.48 7.32
N GLY A 95 -1.58 7.15 8.60
CA GLY A 95 -0.36 7.45 9.34
C GLY A 95 0.87 6.79 8.71
N GLN A 96 0.77 5.51 8.38
CA GLN A 96 1.85 4.76 7.71
C GLN A 96 2.19 5.32 6.34
N HIS A 97 1.17 5.65 5.55
CA HIS A 97 1.32 6.27 4.23
C HIS A 97 2.07 7.60 4.30
N ARG A 98 1.77 8.46 5.28
CA ARG A 98 2.52 9.70 5.50
C ARG A 98 3.96 9.47 5.92
N ALA A 99 4.24 8.37 6.63
CA ALA A 99 5.56 8.04 7.17
C ALA A 99 6.44 7.20 6.22
N MET A 100 5.94 6.79 5.05
CA MET A 100 6.61 5.80 4.20
C MET A 100 7.78 6.37 3.38
N PHE A 101 7.92 7.69 3.29
CA PHE A 101 9.00 8.29 2.52
C PHE A 101 10.26 8.40 3.37
N PRO A 102 11.40 7.84 2.90
CA PRO A 102 12.67 7.96 3.61
C PRO A 102 13.27 9.37 3.47
N ALA A 103 14.16 9.71 4.40
CA ALA A 103 15.01 10.88 4.25
C ALA A 103 15.96 10.75 3.05
N GLU A 104 16.56 11.86 2.63
CA GLU A 104 17.51 11.83 1.53
C GLU A 104 18.67 10.86 1.81
N GLY A 105 18.94 9.98 0.85
CA GLY A 105 19.97 8.95 0.97
C GLY A 105 19.55 7.70 1.76
N GLY A 106 18.28 7.59 2.16
CA GLY A 106 17.69 6.37 2.74
C GLY A 106 16.74 5.62 1.80
N ALA A 107 16.47 4.36 2.13
CA ALA A 107 15.33 3.60 1.63
C ALA A 107 14.38 3.35 2.81
N MET A 108 13.08 3.25 2.55
CA MET A 108 12.12 2.84 3.56
C MET A 108 11.76 1.37 3.35
N LEU A 109 11.98 0.54 4.37
CA LEU A 109 11.44 -0.81 4.44
C LEU A 109 9.98 -0.73 4.91
N LEU A 110 9.07 -1.21 4.09
CA LEU A 110 7.64 -1.29 4.34
C LEU A 110 7.32 -2.74 4.76
N GLY A 111 7.09 -2.97 6.04
CA GLY A 111 6.75 -4.28 6.60
C GLY A 111 5.32 -4.70 6.27
N VAL A 112 5.08 -6.01 6.24
CA VAL A 112 3.73 -6.58 6.05
C VAL A 112 2.81 -6.31 7.24
N ASP A 113 3.39 -6.04 8.40
CA ASP A 113 2.70 -5.66 9.63
C ASP A 113 2.35 -4.17 9.68
N GLY A 114 2.76 -3.42 8.66
CA GLY A 114 2.61 -1.97 8.55
C GLY A 114 3.73 -1.18 9.23
N SER A 115 4.75 -1.84 9.77
CA SER A 115 5.95 -1.13 10.21
C SER A 115 6.63 -0.41 9.04
N THR A 116 7.23 0.74 9.32
CA THR A 116 8.11 1.45 8.41
C THR A 116 9.47 1.63 9.08
N GLN A 117 10.55 1.25 8.39
CA GLN A 117 11.91 1.36 8.91
C GLN A 117 12.83 1.97 7.86
N GLU A 118 13.43 3.11 8.17
CA GLU A 118 14.47 3.66 7.32
C GLU A 118 15.72 2.78 7.40
N ILE A 119 16.23 2.38 6.24
CA ILE A 119 17.51 1.70 6.09
C ILE A 119 18.44 2.58 5.24
N ARG A 120 19.75 2.44 5.47
CA ARG A 120 20.78 3.22 4.75
C ARG A 120 21.82 2.29 4.13
N PRO A 121 22.44 2.68 3.00
CA PRO A 121 23.54 1.91 2.42
C PRO A 121 24.65 1.64 3.43
N ARG A 122 25.11 0.40 3.55
CA ARG A 122 26.22 0.03 4.46
C ARG A 122 27.53 0.75 4.12
N LYS A 123 27.78 0.97 2.83
CA LYS A 123 28.99 1.63 2.33
C LYS A 123 28.69 2.48 1.11
N GLY A 124 29.14 3.73 1.14
CA GLY A 124 28.94 4.69 0.04
C GLY A 124 27.52 5.26 0.02
N LYS A 125 27.05 5.65 -1.17
CA LYS A 125 25.76 6.35 -1.36
C LYS A 125 24.66 5.47 -1.98
N ARG A 126 24.93 4.20 -2.26
CA ARG A 126 24.03 3.30 -3.01
C ARG A 126 23.91 1.94 -2.34
N PHE A 127 22.71 1.36 -2.37
CA PHE A 127 22.44 0.00 -1.93
C PHE A 127 23.08 -1.01 -2.88
N LYS A 128 23.78 -1.97 -2.29
CA LYS A 128 24.23 -3.15 -3.02
C LYS A 128 23.15 -4.24 -2.98
N LEU A 129 23.23 -5.16 -3.93
CA LEU A 129 22.26 -6.24 -4.10
C LEU A 129 22.17 -7.16 -2.88
N ASP A 130 23.32 -7.57 -2.31
CA ASP A 130 23.41 -8.36 -1.08
C ASP A 130 22.67 -7.72 0.11
N GLN A 131 22.81 -6.40 0.27
CA GLN A 131 22.10 -5.66 1.30
C GLN A 131 20.58 -5.64 1.08
N MET A 132 20.12 -5.56 -0.16
CA MET A 132 18.68 -5.59 -0.47
C MET A 132 18.07 -6.97 -0.21
N TYR A 133 18.78 -8.04 -0.58
CA TYR A 133 18.39 -9.42 -0.25
C TYR A 133 18.26 -9.63 1.25
N GLU A 134 19.23 -9.15 2.03
CA GLU A 134 19.17 -9.26 3.49
C GLU A 134 17.99 -8.46 4.07
N ALA A 135 17.77 -7.23 3.60
CA ALA A 135 16.68 -6.38 4.08
C ALA A 135 15.29 -6.97 3.79
N LEU A 136 15.13 -7.66 2.67
CA LEU A 136 13.88 -8.30 2.25
C LEU A 136 13.75 -9.77 2.70
N ASN A 137 14.84 -10.33 3.23
CA ASN A 137 15.02 -11.74 3.54
C ASN A 137 14.63 -12.62 2.34
N CYS A 138 15.25 -12.41 1.17
CA CYS A 138 14.95 -13.13 -0.07
C CYS A 138 16.19 -13.44 -0.91
N ASP A 139 16.03 -14.33 -1.90
CA ASP A 139 17.09 -14.74 -2.83
C ASP A 139 17.02 -14.01 -4.17
N PHE A 140 15.81 -13.60 -4.58
CA PHE A 140 15.54 -12.89 -5.83
C PHE A 140 14.72 -11.64 -5.56
N ILE A 141 15.07 -10.55 -6.25
CA ILE A 141 14.31 -9.30 -6.19
C ILE A 141 13.78 -8.96 -7.56
N ASP A 142 12.58 -8.38 -7.58
CA ASP A 142 12.07 -7.60 -8.69
C ASP A 142 12.15 -6.10 -8.34
N VAL A 143 12.35 -5.27 -9.36
CA VAL A 143 12.44 -3.82 -9.24
C VAL A 143 11.38 -3.19 -10.10
N HIS A 144 10.30 -2.76 -9.44
CA HIS A 144 9.24 -2.06 -10.10
C HIS A 144 9.50 -0.55 -10.12
N ARG A 145 9.39 0.05 -11.31
CA ARG A 145 9.47 1.50 -11.54
C ARG A 145 8.08 2.02 -11.94
N PRO A 146 7.34 2.68 -11.04
CA PRO A 146 6.06 3.27 -11.37
C PRO A 146 6.16 4.20 -12.57
N GLN A 147 5.32 3.97 -13.58
CA GLN A 147 5.30 4.79 -14.81
C GLN A 147 4.35 5.99 -14.68
N HIS A 148 3.46 5.97 -13.70
CA HIS A 148 2.41 6.95 -13.49
C HIS A 148 2.27 7.29 -12.00
N GLY A 149 1.52 8.37 -11.73
CA GLY A 149 1.21 8.80 -10.37
C GLY A 149 2.37 9.50 -9.66
N PRO A 150 2.27 9.69 -8.33
CA PRO A 150 3.21 10.51 -7.57
C PRO A 150 4.57 9.84 -7.33
N TYR A 151 4.75 8.58 -7.76
CA TYR A 151 5.89 7.74 -7.42
C TYR A 151 6.92 7.56 -8.56
N GLN A 152 6.88 8.37 -9.62
CA GLN A 152 7.73 8.18 -10.82
C GLN A 152 9.25 8.26 -10.57
N GLU A 153 9.71 8.97 -9.53
CA GLU A 153 11.13 9.00 -9.14
C GLU A 153 11.56 7.84 -8.23
N TRP A 154 10.60 7.04 -7.78
CA TRP A 154 10.77 5.99 -6.80
C TRP A 154 10.83 4.62 -7.48
N ILE A 155 11.38 3.65 -6.77
CA ILE A 155 11.34 2.23 -7.11
C ILE A 155 10.83 1.45 -5.92
N LEU A 156 10.08 0.40 -6.22
CA LEU A 156 9.69 -0.62 -5.26
C LEU A 156 10.57 -1.83 -5.54
N VAL A 157 11.31 -2.27 -4.52
CA VAL A 157 12.10 -3.50 -4.58
C VAL A 157 11.48 -4.51 -3.62
N PHE A 158 11.16 -5.69 -4.11
CA PHE A 158 10.50 -6.74 -3.32
C PHE A 158 10.93 -8.13 -3.79
N ASP A 159 10.61 -9.14 -2.98
CA ASP A 159 10.86 -10.55 -3.32
C ASP A 159 10.03 -10.97 -4.54
N ASP A 160 10.69 -11.32 -5.64
CA ASP A 160 10.03 -11.79 -6.88
C ASP A 160 9.18 -13.04 -6.62
N GLU A 161 9.60 -13.85 -5.65
CA GLU A 161 8.90 -15.08 -5.28
C GLU A 161 7.89 -14.88 -4.15
N GLY A 162 7.62 -13.64 -3.72
CA GLY A 162 6.83 -13.35 -2.53
C GLY A 162 5.45 -14.02 -2.53
N LYS A 163 4.76 -14.03 -3.68
CA LYS A 163 3.46 -14.70 -3.84
C LYS A 163 3.57 -16.23 -3.86
N PHE A 164 4.61 -16.76 -4.50
CA PHE A 164 4.87 -18.21 -4.56
C PHE A 164 5.26 -18.77 -3.19
N LYS A 165 5.92 -17.97 -2.35
CA LYS A 165 6.25 -18.26 -0.94
C LYS A 165 5.09 -17.98 0.03
N GLU A 166 3.90 -17.66 -0.49
CA GLU A 166 2.70 -17.35 0.31
C GLU A 166 2.94 -16.24 1.36
N ARG A 167 3.79 -15.25 1.05
CA ARG A 167 4.03 -14.13 1.97
C ARG A 167 2.73 -13.33 2.16
N PRO A 168 2.48 -12.77 3.36
CA PRO A 168 1.33 -11.90 3.59
C PRO A 168 1.31 -10.71 2.63
N ILE A 169 0.11 -10.29 2.23
CA ILE A 169 -0.08 -9.06 1.44
C ILE A 169 0.39 -7.87 2.26
N ASN A 170 1.17 -6.99 1.64
CA ASN A 170 1.63 -5.73 2.21
C ASN A 170 0.57 -4.64 1.95
N PRO A 171 -0.15 -4.18 2.99
CA PRO A 171 -1.25 -3.23 2.81
C PRO A 171 -0.79 -1.90 2.23
N LEU A 172 0.37 -1.41 2.68
CA LEU A 172 0.91 -0.12 2.31
C LEU A 172 1.48 -0.13 0.90
N ALA A 173 2.28 -1.15 0.55
CA ALA A 173 2.81 -1.29 -0.80
C ALA A 173 1.70 -1.56 -1.83
N THR A 174 0.64 -2.28 -1.45
CA THR A 174 -0.55 -2.48 -2.30
C THR A 174 -1.31 -1.16 -2.51
N ALA A 175 -1.43 -0.31 -1.48
CA ALA A 175 -2.03 1.01 -1.64
C ALA A 175 -1.23 1.89 -2.61
N LEU A 176 0.11 1.90 -2.48
CA LEU A 176 1.02 2.58 -3.39
C LEU A 176 0.83 2.06 -4.83
N TRP A 177 0.75 0.74 -5.01
CA TRP A 177 0.49 0.13 -6.32
C TRP A 177 -0.80 0.66 -6.95
N TYR A 178 -1.90 0.79 -6.21
CA TYR A 178 -3.17 1.30 -6.73
C TYR A 178 -3.20 2.82 -6.95
N GLU A 179 -2.35 3.58 -6.28
CA GLU A 179 -2.16 4.99 -6.61
C GLU A 179 -1.39 5.17 -7.93
N SER A 180 -0.43 4.30 -8.22
CA SER A 180 0.29 4.28 -9.50
C SER A 180 -0.51 3.66 -10.64
N TYR A 181 -1.35 2.67 -10.33
CA TYR A 181 -2.19 1.95 -11.28
C TYR A 181 -3.64 1.92 -10.78
N PRO A 182 -4.39 3.04 -10.96
CA PRO A 182 -5.79 3.11 -10.55
C PRO A 182 -6.64 1.99 -11.14
N LEU A 183 -7.43 1.34 -10.29
CA LEU A 183 -8.22 0.13 -10.62
C LEU A 183 -9.29 0.34 -11.68
N ASP A 184 -9.70 1.59 -11.93
CA ASP A 184 -10.64 1.98 -12.98
C ASP A 184 -9.97 2.07 -14.37
N GLN A 185 -8.65 2.15 -14.41
CA GLN A 185 -7.86 2.31 -15.64
C GLN A 185 -6.99 1.09 -15.95
N PHE A 186 -6.50 0.39 -14.93
CA PHE A 186 -5.56 -0.72 -15.05
C PHE A 186 -6.15 -2.03 -14.49
N SER A 187 -6.14 -3.07 -15.32
CA SER A 187 -6.63 -4.43 -15.03
C SER A 187 -5.78 -5.44 -15.82
N PRO A 188 -5.45 -6.64 -15.29
CA PRO A 188 -5.95 -7.26 -14.06
C PRO A 188 -5.40 -6.63 -12.77
N VAL A 189 -6.13 -6.85 -11.67
CA VAL A 189 -5.79 -6.30 -10.35
C VAL A 189 -4.76 -7.16 -9.66
N ASP A 190 -3.63 -6.55 -9.33
CA ASP A 190 -2.57 -7.20 -8.56
C ASP A 190 -2.44 -6.68 -7.13
N VAL A 191 -1.71 -7.39 -6.29
CA VAL A 191 -1.36 -7.02 -4.91
C VAL A 191 0.12 -7.28 -4.69
N VAL A 192 0.72 -6.55 -3.75
CA VAL A 192 2.13 -6.71 -3.39
C VAL A 192 2.22 -7.61 -2.16
N ALA A 193 2.98 -8.70 -2.25
CA ALA A 193 3.17 -9.66 -1.16
C ALA A 193 4.58 -9.54 -0.57
N GLY A 194 4.68 -9.55 0.75
CA GLY A 194 5.95 -9.46 1.47
C GLY A 194 6.45 -8.03 1.73
N PRO A 195 7.59 -7.90 2.45
CA PRO A 195 8.23 -6.61 2.67
C PRO A 195 8.68 -5.96 1.36
N VAL A 196 8.72 -4.63 1.33
CA VAL A 196 9.11 -3.83 0.16
C VAL A 196 10.10 -2.76 0.58
N LEU A 197 11.15 -2.52 -0.22
CA LEU A 197 11.97 -1.31 -0.11
C LEU A 197 11.45 -0.26 -1.07
N LEU A 198 11.11 0.92 -0.53
CA LEU A 198 10.82 2.12 -1.29
C LEU A 198 12.05 3.03 -1.28
N MET A 199 12.61 3.33 -2.46
CA MET A 199 13.79 4.20 -2.58
C MET A 199 13.83 4.94 -3.90
N LYS A 200 14.69 5.96 -4.04
CA LYS A 200 14.92 6.59 -5.35
C LYS A 200 15.76 5.70 -6.25
N SER A 201 15.45 5.62 -7.54
CA SER A 201 16.17 4.76 -8.51
C SER A 201 17.69 4.96 -8.51
N LYS A 202 18.16 6.21 -8.36
CA LYS A 202 19.59 6.58 -8.30
C LYS A 202 20.38 5.94 -7.15
N MET A 203 19.68 5.36 -6.17
CA MET A 203 20.25 4.74 -4.98
C MET A 203 20.56 3.25 -5.16
N MET A 204 20.03 2.61 -6.20
CA MET A 204 20.39 1.24 -6.52
C MET A 204 21.74 1.24 -7.26
N LYS A 205 22.66 0.34 -6.87
CA LYS A 205 23.97 0.20 -7.52
C LYS A 205 23.90 -0.60 -8.80
#